data_AF-A0A945SPL7-F1
#
_entry.id   AF-A0A945SPL7-F1
#
_cell.length_a   1.000
_cell.length_b   1.000
_cell.length_c   1.000
_cell.angle_alpha   90.00
_cell.angle_beta   90.00
_cell.angle_gamma   90.00
#
_symmetry.space_group_name_H-M   'P 1'
#
loop_
_entity.id
_entity.type
_entity.pdbx_description
1 polymer ?
#
loop_
_entity_poly.entity_id
_entity_poly.type
_entity_poly.pdbx_seq_one_letter_code
_entity_poly.pdbx_strand_id
1 'polypeptide(L)'
;DIVGNGIEAVSAVIRGAYDLILMDVQMPEMDGVTATLRIRDLDGPKAQIPIIAITANAMKGDEKRYRAAGMNDYVSKPIESAKLASAIYRQSGVLAPIAKPGQAPAARKQEPESPDTALQTDLDRLLGDIDMDLT
;
A
#
# COMPACT_ATOMS: atom_id res chain seq x y z
N ASP A 1 21.10 -1.55 -6.94
CA ASP A 1 21.11 -2.94 -7.45
C ASP A 1 19.79 -3.29 -8.09
N ILE A 2 19.78 -4.35 -8.90
CA ILE A 2 18.58 -4.92 -9.53
C ILE A 2 18.56 -6.41 -9.19
N VAL A 3 17.38 -6.94 -8.87
CA VAL A 3 17.14 -8.34 -8.49
C VAL A 3 15.94 -8.90 -9.26
N GLY A 4 15.87 -10.23 -9.42
CA GLY A 4 14.85 -10.89 -10.24
C GLY A 4 13.59 -11.32 -9.48
N ASN A 5 13.64 -11.43 -8.15
CA ASN A 5 12.51 -11.90 -7.33
C ASN A 5 12.56 -11.37 -5.88
N GLY A 6 11.52 -11.66 -5.10
CA GLY A 6 11.40 -11.21 -3.70
C GLY A 6 12.42 -11.83 -2.75
N ILE A 7 12.91 -13.05 -3.01
CA ILE A 7 13.93 -13.71 -2.18
C ILE A 7 15.26 -12.97 -2.31
N GLU A 8 15.64 -12.66 -3.54
CA GLU A 8 16.84 -11.88 -3.85
C GLU A 8 16.73 -10.46 -3.30
N ALA A 9 15.54 -9.83 -3.34
CA ALA A 9 15.31 -8.52 -2.77
C ALA A 9 15.58 -8.48 -1.25
N VAL A 10 15.00 -9.42 -0.49
CA VAL A 10 15.25 -9.55 0.96
C VAL A 10 16.75 -9.79 1.21
N SER A 11 17.35 -10.70 0.45
CA SER A 11 18.78 -11.03 0.58
C SER A 11 19.69 -9.83 0.28
N ALA A 12 19.34 -9.02 -0.72
CA ALA A 12 20.04 -7.80 -1.06
C ALA A 12 19.94 -6.79 0.09
N VAL A 13 18.74 -6.58 0.66
CA VAL A 13 18.54 -5.68 1.81
C VAL A 13 19.33 -6.13 3.03
N ILE A 14 19.43 -7.43 3.31
CA ILE A 14 20.22 -7.94 4.43
C ILE A 14 21.71 -7.60 4.25
N ARG A 15 22.25 -7.73 3.03
CA ARG A 15 23.69 -7.51 2.78
C ARG A 15 24.06 -6.06 2.51
N GLY A 16 23.17 -5.29 1.89
CA GLY A 16 23.41 -3.93 1.42
C GLY A 16 22.86 -2.85 2.35
N ALA A 17 23.10 -1.60 1.96
CA ALA A 17 22.45 -0.43 2.53
C ALA A 17 21.78 0.32 1.38
N TYR A 18 20.49 0.61 1.52
CA TYR A 18 19.71 1.31 0.50
C TYR A 18 18.90 2.40 1.16
N ASP A 19 18.80 3.54 0.49
CA ASP A 19 17.98 4.66 0.95
C ASP A 19 16.52 4.55 0.51
N LEU A 20 16.24 3.72 -0.52
CA LEU A 20 14.91 3.53 -1.09
C LEU A 20 14.85 2.23 -1.90
N ILE A 21 13.69 1.58 -1.92
CA ILE A 21 13.41 0.38 -2.70
C ILE A 21 12.22 0.62 -3.63
N LEU A 22 12.38 0.30 -4.91
CA LEU A 22 11.27 0.15 -5.85
C LEU A 22 10.96 -1.35 -5.94
N MET A 23 9.78 -1.76 -5.48
CA MET A 23 9.41 -3.16 -5.33
C MET A 23 8.32 -3.53 -6.34
N ASP A 24 8.61 -4.40 -7.30
CA ASP A 24 7.55 -4.98 -8.14
C ASP A 24 6.64 -5.88 -7.28
N VAL A 25 5.34 -5.66 -7.35
CA VAL A 25 4.37 -6.48 -6.60
C VAL A 25 4.26 -7.87 -7.22
N GLN A 26 4.33 -7.98 -8.55
CA GLN A 26 4.20 -9.25 -9.25
C GLN A 26 5.59 -9.75 -9.65
N MET A 27 6.14 -10.66 -8.84
CA MET A 27 7.42 -11.30 -9.08
C MET A 27 7.29 -12.83 -9.01
N PRO A 28 8.14 -13.59 -9.71
CA PRO A 28 8.22 -15.04 -9.54
C PRO A 28 8.75 -15.40 -8.14
N GLU A 29 8.51 -16.64 -7.70
CA GLU A 29 8.97 -17.24 -6.44
C GLU A 29 8.42 -16.60 -5.15
N MET A 30 8.63 -15.30 -4.96
CA MET A 30 8.13 -14.50 -3.84
C MET A 30 7.68 -13.14 -4.35
N ASP A 31 6.40 -12.83 -4.11
CA ASP A 31 5.81 -11.56 -4.50
C ASP A 31 6.33 -10.38 -3.64
N GLY A 32 6.17 -9.16 -4.14
CA GLY A 32 6.68 -7.95 -3.50
C GLY A 32 6.04 -7.62 -2.15
N VAL A 33 4.79 -8.05 -1.91
CA VAL A 33 4.11 -7.87 -0.62
C VAL A 33 4.75 -8.76 0.43
N THR A 34 4.93 -10.04 0.12
CA THR A 34 5.61 -11.00 0.99
C THR A 34 7.07 -10.59 1.25
N ALA A 35 7.78 -10.11 0.23
CA ALA A 35 9.15 -9.60 0.39
C ALA A 35 9.21 -8.37 1.30
N THR A 36 8.23 -7.46 1.18
CA THR A 36 8.12 -6.26 2.03
C THR A 36 7.93 -6.66 3.49
N LEU A 37 7.00 -7.57 3.79
CA LEU A 37 6.79 -8.06 5.16
C LEU A 37 8.09 -8.59 5.77
N ARG A 38 8.83 -9.42 5.02
CA ARG A 38 10.13 -9.94 5.47
C ARG A 38 11.19 -8.86 5.68
N ILE A 39 11.20 -7.81 4.85
CA ILE A 39 12.10 -6.67 5.04
C ILE A 39 11.71 -5.89 6.31
N ARG A 40 10.42 -5.74 6.59
CA ARG A 40 9.92 -5.09 7.81
C ARG A 40 10.20 -5.89 9.08
N ASP A 41 10.33 -7.21 8.98
CA ASP A 41 10.74 -8.09 10.08
C ASP A 41 12.25 -8.05 10.40
N LEU A 42 13.06 -7.32 9.62
CA LEU A 42 14.49 -7.15 9.91
C LEU A 42 14.72 -6.17 11.07
N ASP A 43 15.89 -6.24 11.68
CA ASP A 43 16.26 -5.31 12.75
C ASP A 43 16.83 -3.99 12.23
N GLY A 44 16.59 -2.93 13.01
CA GLY A 44 17.26 -1.65 12.85
C GLY A 44 16.85 -0.85 11.61
N PRO A 45 17.74 0.00 11.05
CA PRO A 45 17.41 0.92 9.97
C PRO A 45 16.91 0.23 8.68
N LYS A 46 17.30 -1.04 8.46
CA LYS A 46 16.90 -1.80 7.26
C LYS A 46 15.39 -2.00 7.17
N ALA A 47 14.72 -2.25 8.31
CA ALA A 47 13.26 -2.36 8.34
C ALA A 47 12.54 -1.04 8.11
N GLN A 48 13.24 0.11 8.14
CA GLN A 48 12.65 1.43 7.94
C GLN A 48 12.91 2.00 6.54
N ILE A 49 13.62 1.27 5.67
CA ILE A 49 13.89 1.72 4.30
C ILE A 49 12.56 1.98 3.58
N PRO A 50 12.33 3.15 2.96
CA PRO A 50 11.13 3.42 2.19
C PRO A 50 10.97 2.43 1.02
N ILE A 51 9.79 1.80 0.93
CA ILE A 51 9.45 0.87 -0.15
C ILE A 51 8.30 1.45 -0.96
N ILE A 52 8.53 1.65 -2.25
CA ILE A 52 7.51 2.08 -3.22
C ILE A 52 7.09 0.87 -4.05
N ALA A 53 5.81 0.53 -3.99
CA ALA A 53 5.24 -0.55 -4.78
C ALA A 53 5.16 -0.17 -6.26
N ILE A 54 5.62 -1.04 -7.16
CA ILE A 54 5.39 -0.97 -8.59
C ILE A 54 4.39 -2.07 -8.94
N THR A 55 3.20 -1.70 -9.40
CA THR A 55 2.10 -2.66 -9.56
C THR A 55 1.39 -2.50 -10.90
N ALA A 56 0.92 -3.60 -11.49
CA ALA A 56 0.06 -3.54 -12.66
C ALA A 56 -1.35 -3.00 -12.35
N ASN A 57 -1.79 -3.07 -11.10
CA ASN A 57 -3.12 -2.65 -10.67
C ASN A 57 -3.05 -1.70 -9.47
N ALA A 58 -3.60 -0.51 -9.64
CA ALA A 58 -3.67 0.53 -8.62
C ALA A 58 -5.13 0.84 -8.25
N MET A 59 -5.96 -0.20 -8.14
CA MET A 59 -7.36 -0.03 -7.79
C MET A 59 -7.54 0.28 -6.30
N LYS A 60 -8.65 0.94 -5.98
CA LYS A 60 -9.08 1.19 -4.59
C LYS A 60 -9.25 -0.16 -3.87
N GLY A 61 -8.30 -0.51 -3.02
CA GLY A 61 -8.21 -1.80 -2.32
C GLY A 61 -6.78 -2.31 -2.23
N ASP A 62 -6.04 -2.17 -3.33
CA ASP A 62 -4.63 -2.55 -3.40
C ASP A 62 -3.77 -1.63 -2.51
N GLU A 63 -4.10 -0.33 -2.44
CA GLU A 63 -3.43 0.61 -1.54
C GLU A 63 -3.49 0.16 -0.06
N LYS A 64 -4.66 -0.29 0.40
CA LYS A 64 -4.82 -0.76 1.78
C LYS A 64 -3.92 -1.96 2.05
N ARG A 65 -3.85 -2.88 1.08
CA ARG A 65 -2.98 -4.07 1.16
C ARG A 65 -1.50 -3.67 1.20
N TYR A 66 -1.06 -2.78 0.32
CA TYR A 66 0.34 -2.32 0.29
C TYR A 66 0.73 -1.60 1.59
N ARG A 67 -0.15 -0.72 2.07
CA ARG A 67 0.05 0.00 3.34
C ARG A 67 0.10 -0.95 4.53
N ALA A 68 -0.79 -1.94 4.58
CA ALA A 68 -0.79 -2.95 5.65
C ALA A 68 0.48 -3.80 5.67
N ALA A 69 1.09 -4.05 4.51
CA ALA A 69 2.38 -4.72 4.41
C ALA A 69 3.58 -3.83 4.76
N GLY A 70 3.36 -2.53 5.00
CA GLY A 70 4.41 -1.57 5.34
C GLY A 70 5.07 -0.89 4.14
N MET A 71 4.45 -0.89 2.96
CA MET A 71 4.89 -0.07 1.83
C MET A 71 4.49 1.40 2.03
N ASN A 72 5.34 2.31 1.57
CA ASN A 72 5.23 3.74 1.82
C ASN A 72 4.45 4.48 0.72
N ASP A 73 4.53 3.99 -0.51
CA ASP A 73 3.90 4.59 -1.69
C ASP A 73 3.67 3.54 -2.78
N TYR A 74 3.00 3.90 -3.87
CA TYR A 74 2.81 3.02 -5.01
C TYR A 74 2.79 3.77 -6.35
N VAL A 75 3.18 3.08 -7.42
CA VAL A 75 3.14 3.55 -8.81
C VAL A 75 2.58 2.43 -9.68
N SER A 76 1.56 2.75 -10.48
CA SER A 76 0.99 1.81 -11.45
C SER A 76 1.90 1.65 -12.68
N LYS A 77 1.92 0.44 -13.25
CA LYS A 77 2.44 0.17 -14.59
C LYS A 77 1.36 0.55 -15.64
N PRO A 78 1.75 1.04 -16.83
CA PRO A 78 3.11 1.38 -17.25
C PRO A 78 3.67 2.55 -16.43
N ILE A 79 4.97 2.50 -16.14
CA ILE A 79 5.62 3.48 -15.25
C ILE A 79 5.73 4.81 -15.98
N GLU A 80 5.03 5.82 -15.48
CA GLU A 80 5.21 7.21 -15.91
C GLU A 80 6.32 7.86 -15.09
N SER A 81 7.37 8.35 -15.77
CA SER A 81 8.56 8.93 -15.11
C SER A 81 8.20 10.05 -14.12
N ALA A 82 7.20 10.88 -14.44
CA ALA A 82 6.75 11.95 -13.56
C ALA A 82 6.12 11.44 -12.26
N LYS A 83 5.31 10.37 -12.33
CA LYS A 83 4.69 9.74 -11.15
C LYS A 83 5.74 9.05 -10.29
N LEU A 84 6.67 8.33 -10.92
CA LEU A 84 7.77 7.69 -10.21
C LEU A 84 8.69 8.70 -9.53
N ALA A 85 9.11 9.74 -10.24
CA ALA A 85 9.93 10.82 -9.67
C ALA A 85 9.23 11.50 -8.49
N SER A 86 7.93 11.75 -8.61
CA SER A 86 7.13 12.32 -7.52
C SER A 86 7.08 11.40 -6.29
N ALA A 87 6.92 10.09 -6.49
CA ALA A 87 6.92 9.12 -5.41
C ALA A 87 8.29 9.01 -4.73
N ILE A 88 9.37 8.93 -5.52
CA ILE A 88 10.74 8.93 -5.00
C ILE A 88 11.00 10.18 -4.18
N TYR A 89 10.66 11.36 -4.70
CA TYR A 89 10.87 12.64 -4.01
C TYR A 89 10.12 12.71 -2.67
N ARG A 90 8.87 12.22 -2.61
CA ARG A 90 8.11 12.16 -1.36
C ARG A 90 8.77 11.27 -0.31
N GLN A 91 9.39 10.18 -0.72
CA GLN A 91 9.88 9.14 0.19
C GLN A 91 11.39 9.21 0.50
N SER A 92 12.19 9.86 -0.35
CA SER A 92 13.64 9.98 -0.16
C SER A 92 14.05 11.04 0.87
N GLY A 93 13.08 11.79 1.43
CA GLY A 93 13.35 12.82 2.44
C GLY A 93 14.09 14.06 1.89
N VAL A 94 14.21 14.19 0.56
CA VAL A 94 14.80 15.37 -0.08
C VAL A 94 13.79 16.53 -0.03
N LEU A 95 13.86 17.35 1.02
CA LEU A 95 13.20 18.65 1.03
C LEU A 95 13.97 19.60 0.10
N ALA A 96 13.42 19.88 -1.09
CA ALA A 96 13.79 21.05 -1.90
C ALA A 96 12.54 21.62 -2.61
N PRO A 97 12.09 22.84 -2.27
CA PRO A 97 10.77 23.35 -2.65
C PRO A 97 10.63 23.46 -4.17
N ILE A 98 9.74 22.67 -4.76
CA ILE A 98 9.29 22.92 -6.13
C ILE A 98 8.10 23.88 -6.05
N ALA A 99 8.38 25.18 -5.94
CA ALA A 99 7.38 26.21 -6.11
C ALA A 99 6.97 26.30 -7.60
N LYS A 100 5.79 25.76 -7.88
CA LYS A 100 4.88 25.81 -9.06
C LYS A 100 5.32 26.56 -10.34
N PRO A 101 5.00 25.96 -11.50
CA PRO A 101 4.27 26.65 -12.57
C PRO A 101 2.80 26.18 -12.53
N GLY A 102 1.87 27.13 -12.48
CA GLY A 102 0.49 26.94 -12.05
C GLY A 102 -0.34 25.90 -12.81
N GLN A 103 -0.77 24.85 -12.11
CA GLN A 103 -2.17 24.44 -11.99
C GLN A 103 -2.26 23.33 -10.93
N ALA A 104 -3.04 23.60 -9.89
CA ALA A 104 -3.44 22.56 -8.95
C ALA A 104 -4.54 21.71 -9.60
N PRO A 105 -4.50 20.37 -9.55
CA PRO A 105 -5.73 19.60 -9.54
C PRO A 105 -6.42 19.93 -8.21
N ALA A 106 -7.56 20.59 -8.34
CA ALA A 106 -8.35 21.13 -7.26
C ALA A 106 -8.55 20.15 -6.11
N ALA A 107 -8.24 20.61 -4.90
CA ALA A 107 -8.91 20.09 -3.73
C ALA A 107 -10.41 20.47 -3.85
N ARG A 108 -11.27 19.50 -4.17
CA ARG A 108 -12.57 19.35 -3.47
C ARG A 108 -13.34 18.06 -3.81
N LYS A 109 -13.63 17.36 -2.70
CA LYS A 109 -14.83 16.60 -2.35
C LYS A 109 -15.08 15.27 -3.07
N GLN A 110 -14.80 14.19 -2.35
CA GLN A 110 -15.86 13.30 -1.84
C GLN A 110 -15.27 12.41 -0.74
N GLU A 111 -15.62 12.71 0.52
CA GLU A 111 -15.96 11.64 1.47
C GLU A 111 -17.04 10.79 0.83
N PRO A 112 -16.90 9.46 0.77
CA PRO A 112 -18.03 8.61 0.99
C PRO A 112 -18.09 8.35 2.50
N GLU A 113 -19.04 8.99 3.15
CA GLU A 113 -19.68 8.40 4.31
C GLU A 113 -20.03 6.95 3.94
N SER A 114 -19.51 5.98 4.67
CA SER A 114 -19.95 4.60 4.55
C SER A 114 -21.24 4.44 5.35
N PRO A 115 -22.40 4.13 4.74
CA PRO A 115 -23.55 3.65 5.51
C PRO A 115 -23.36 2.14 5.74
N ASP A 116 -22.45 1.77 6.64
CA ASP A 116 -22.32 0.39 7.13
C ASP A 116 -23.02 0.27 8.50
N THR A 117 -24.33 0.54 8.51
CA THR A 117 -25.21 0.18 9.65
C THR A 117 -26.54 -0.43 9.17
N ALA A 118 -26.59 -0.91 7.92
CA ALA A 118 -27.81 -1.50 7.36
C ALA A 118 -27.86 -3.04 7.41
N LEU A 119 -26.78 -3.74 7.80
CA LEU A 119 -26.74 -5.20 7.84
C LEU A 119 -26.78 -5.80 9.26
N GLN A 120 -26.89 -4.98 10.30
CA GLN A 120 -27.08 -5.46 11.69
C GLN A 120 -28.55 -5.49 12.13
N THR A 121 -29.43 -4.72 11.49
CA THR A 121 -30.84 -4.57 11.92
C THR A 121 -31.76 -5.70 11.45
N ASP A 122 -31.32 -6.54 10.51
CA ASP A 122 -32.15 -7.61 9.95
C ASP A 122 -31.98 -8.96 10.66
N LEU A 123 -30.89 -9.17 11.40
CA LEU A 123 -30.68 -10.43 12.15
C LEU A 123 -31.46 -10.46 13.47
N ASP A 124 -31.70 -9.31 14.10
CA ASP A 124 -32.50 -9.19 15.33
C ASP A 124 -34.02 -9.34 15.07
N ARG A 125 -34.49 -9.16 13.83
CA ARG A 125 -35.91 -9.36 13.46
C ARG A 125 -36.28 -10.80 13.13
N LEU A 126 -35.32 -11.64 12.74
CA LEU A 126 -35.56 -13.04 12.35
C LEU A 126 -35.47 -14.03 13.52
N LEU A 127 -35.06 -13.57 14.71
CA LEU A 127 -34.99 -14.38 15.94
C LEU A 127 -36.09 -14.04 16.96
N GLY A 128 -37.00 -13.12 16.65
CA GLY A 128 -38.08 -12.67 17.56
C GLY A 128 -39.37 -13.49 17.53
N ASP A 129 -39.55 -14.41 16.57
CA ASP A 129 -40.84 -15.08 16.32
C ASP A 129 -40.89 -16.55 16.78
N ILE A 130 -39.97 -16.99 17.63
CA ILE A 130 -40.00 -18.35 18.21
C ILE A 130 -39.93 -18.28 19.74
N ASP A 131 -41.08 -18.02 20.35
CA ASP A 131 -41.51 -18.56 21.66
C ASP A 131 -43.03 -18.30 21.76
N MET A 132 -43.89 -19.30 21.54
CA MET A 132 -44.43 -20.22 22.56
C MET A 132 -44.98 -19.51 23.80
N ASP A 133 -46.32 -19.44 23.89
CA ASP A 133 -47.10 -19.66 25.11
C ASP A 133 -48.54 -19.98 24.65
N LEU A 134 -49.02 -21.22 24.75
CA LEU A 134 -49.65 -21.79 25.95
C LEU A 134 -50.52 -20.78 26.70
N THR A 135 -51.78 -20.62 26.25
CA THR A 135 -52.99 -20.68 27.09
C THR A 135 -54.17 -21.08 26.23
#